data_AF-A0A9E2PY57-F1
#
_entry.id   AF-A0A9E2PY57-F1
#
_cell.length_a   1.000
_cell.length_b   1.000
_cell.length_c   1.000
_cell.angle_alpha   90.00
_cell.angle_beta   90.00
_cell.angle_gamma   90.00
#
_symmetry.space_group_name_H-M   'P 1'
#
loop_
_entity.id
_entity.type
_entity.pdbx_description
1 polymer ?
#
loop_
_entity_poly.entity_id
_entity_poly.type
_entity_poly.pdbx_seq_one_letter_code
_entity_poly.pdbx_strand_id
1 'polypeptide(L)'
;MGGSSTDGGTTQRVGGTFLTWLNDHTSEVFVIATCNDYSKLPPEYTRMGRWDAIFFVDNPSPKERLLILGIYSEAFGVKTSPKNIPAPEDLEGYSGAEIRQVAIEAAYNGGDLAAATRFVIPISRSQKDQMDKLREWAKARTIPASRPVLQEVTGKRRVQI
;
A
#
# COMPACT_ATOMS: atom_id res chain seq x y z
N MET A 1 -17.39 -4.39 20.61
CA MET A 1 -18.11 -3.36 21.39
C MET A 1 -17.29 -2.09 21.35
N GLY A 2 -17.75 -0.91 20.99
CA GLY A 2 -19.02 -0.40 20.48
C GLY A 2 -18.72 1.01 19.92
N GLY A 3 -19.49 1.47 18.94
CA GLY A 3 -19.26 2.79 18.34
C GLY A 3 -20.09 3.07 17.10
N SER A 4 -21.29 2.49 17.01
CA SER A 4 -22.35 3.11 16.21
C SER A 4 -23.09 4.10 17.10
N SER A 5 -23.36 5.30 16.57
CA SER A 5 -24.42 6.23 17.01
C SER A 5 -24.05 7.44 17.90
N THR A 6 -23.16 8.36 17.47
CA THR A 6 -23.10 9.71 18.09
C THR A 6 -22.93 10.92 17.16
N ASP A 7 -22.80 10.78 15.83
CA ASP A 7 -22.47 11.94 14.96
C ASP A 7 -23.66 12.64 14.27
N GLY A 8 -24.90 12.42 14.72
CA GLY A 8 -26.09 13.20 14.28
C GLY A 8 -26.40 13.22 12.77
N GLY A 9 -25.84 12.28 11.99
CA GLY A 9 -25.93 12.25 10.53
C GLY A 9 -24.99 13.23 9.80
N THR A 10 -24.10 13.93 10.52
CA THR A 10 -23.18 14.92 9.93
C THR A 10 -22.15 14.24 9.01
N THR A 11 -21.46 13.18 9.47
CA THR A 11 -20.55 12.39 8.62
C THR A 11 -21.25 11.87 7.35
N GLN A 12 -22.51 11.42 7.45
CA GLN A 12 -23.27 10.97 6.28
C GLN A 12 -23.61 12.11 5.30
N ARG A 13 -24.01 13.28 5.81
CA ARG A 13 -24.28 14.48 4.98
C ARG A 13 -23.02 14.99 4.28
N VAL A 14 -21.90 15.04 4.99
CA VAL A 14 -20.60 15.45 4.43
C VAL A 14 -20.14 14.45 3.37
N GLY A 15 -20.22 13.14 3.64
CA GLY A 15 -19.88 12.10 2.66
C GLY A 15 -20.75 12.17 1.40
N GLY A 16 -22.06 12.37 1.56
CA GLY A 16 -22.98 12.56 0.43
C GLY A 16 -22.64 13.79 -0.41
N THR A 17 -22.37 14.93 0.24
CA THR A 17 -21.97 16.17 -0.47
C THR A 17 -20.67 15.98 -1.24
N PHE A 18 -19.69 15.29 -0.65
CA PHE A 18 -18.42 14.98 -1.31
C PHE A 18 -18.61 14.05 -2.51
N LEU A 19 -19.47 13.04 -2.41
CA LEU A 19 -19.80 12.14 -3.52
C LEU A 19 -20.49 12.85 -4.68
N THR A 20 -21.39 13.79 -4.39
CA THR A 20 -22.01 14.64 -5.41
C THR A 20 -20.96 15.52 -6.08
N TRP A 21 -20.08 16.15 -5.29
CA TRP A 21 -19.01 16.97 -5.83
C TRP A 21 -18.04 16.16 -6.71
N LEU A 22 -17.65 14.95 -6.30
CA LEU A 22 -16.81 14.05 -7.11
C LEU A 22 -17.40 13.73 -8.49
N ASN A 23 -18.73 13.69 -8.61
CA ASN A 23 -19.40 13.38 -9.87
C ASN A 23 -19.63 14.62 -10.76
N ASP A 24 -19.93 15.76 -10.13
CA ASP A 24 -20.47 16.93 -10.82
C ASP A 24 -19.46 18.08 -10.96
N HIS A 25 -18.24 17.96 -10.41
CA HIS A 25 -17.26 19.03 -10.50
C HIS A 25 -16.76 19.25 -11.93
N THR A 26 -16.76 20.50 -12.39
CA THR A 26 -16.17 20.90 -13.68
C THR A 26 -14.74 21.43 -13.54
N SER A 27 -14.19 21.40 -12.33
CA SER A 27 -12.83 21.85 -12.02
C SER A 27 -11.78 20.84 -12.49
N GLU A 28 -10.62 21.34 -12.94
CA GLU A 28 -9.43 20.54 -13.27
C GLU A 28 -8.71 20.04 -12.00
N VAL A 29 -9.38 19.20 -11.21
CA VAL A 29 -8.83 18.64 -9.97
C VAL A 29 -8.67 17.13 -10.12
N PHE A 30 -7.51 16.62 -9.72
CA PHE A 30 -7.26 15.19 -9.62
C PHE A 30 -7.33 14.76 -8.16
N VAL A 31 -8.23 13.83 -7.84
CA VAL A 31 -8.45 13.36 -6.47
C VAL A 31 -7.77 12.01 -6.26
N ILE A 32 -6.97 11.92 -5.21
CA ILE A 32 -6.34 10.67 -4.75
C ILE A 32 -6.76 10.42 -3.31
N ALA A 33 -7.17 9.19 -3.02
CA ALA A 33 -7.47 8.74 -1.66
C ALA A 33 -6.83 7.37 -1.40
N THR A 34 -6.60 7.08 -0.13
CA THR A 34 -6.10 5.78 0.34
C THR A 34 -7.04 5.21 1.38
N CYS A 35 -7.20 3.89 1.39
CA CYS A 35 -7.93 3.19 2.44
C CYS A 35 -7.24 1.86 2.74
N ASN A 36 -7.10 1.54 4.03
CA ASN A 36 -6.57 0.25 4.47
C ASN A 36 -7.69 -0.78 4.74
N ASP A 37 -8.94 -0.33 4.87
CA ASP A 37 -10.11 -1.16 5.15
C ASP A 37 -11.27 -0.78 4.23
N TYR A 38 -11.41 -1.52 3.13
CA TYR A 38 -12.46 -1.29 2.15
C TYR A 38 -13.87 -1.61 2.70
N SER A 39 -13.99 -2.44 3.74
CA SER A 39 -15.29 -2.88 4.26
C SER A 39 -16.07 -1.74 4.92
N LYS A 40 -15.36 -0.68 5.33
CA LYS A 40 -15.93 0.54 5.89
C LYS A 40 -16.33 1.56 4.84
N LEU A 41 -15.94 1.35 3.57
CA LEU A 41 -16.33 2.26 2.50
C LEU A 41 -17.78 1.97 2.11
N PRO A 42 -18.66 2.98 2.12
CA PRO A 42 -20.01 2.82 1.62
C PRO A 42 -19.98 2.35 0.15
N PRO A 43 -20.84 1.39 -0.25
CA PRO A 43 -20.86 0.84 -1.61
C PRO A 43 -21.08 1.92 -2.67
N GLU A 44 -21.67 3.06 -2.30
CA GLU A 44 -21.83 4.27 -3.09
C GLU A 44 -20.51 4.79 -3.67
N TYR A 45 -19.38 4.66 -2.95
CA TYR A 45 -18.07 5.07 -3.47
C TYR A 45 -17.58 4.12 -4.58
N THR A 46 -17.98 2.86 -4.57
CA THR A 46 -17.47 1.85 -5.52
C THR A 46 -18.22 1.78 -6.85
N ARG A 47 -19.21 2.66 -7.06
CA ARG A 47 -19.97 2.71 -8.32
C ARG A 47 -19.16 3.38 -9.43
N MET A 48 -19.28 2.82 -10.64
CA MET A 48 -18.62 3.30 -11.85
C MET A 48 -18.98 4.78 -12.10
N GLY A 49 -17.97 5.62 -12.36
CA GLY A 49 -18.11 7.07 -12.61
C GLY A 49 -17.73 7.99 -11.44
N ARG A 50 -17.32 7.46 -10.28
CA ARG A 50 -16.88 8.27 -9.11
C ARG A 50 -15.40 8.17 -8.80
N TRP A 51 -14.86 6.94 -8.85
CA TRP A 51 -13.43 6.69 -8.87
C TRP A 51 -13.10 5.99 -10.18
N ASP A 52 -12.30 6.64 -11.02
CA ASP A 52 -11.94 6.11 -12.34
C ASP A 52 -10.99 4.91 -12.26
N ALA A 53 -10.16 4.87 -11.21
CA ALA A 53 -9.21 3.80 -10.99
C ALA A 53 -9.04 3.52 -9.49
N ILE A 54 -9.07 2.23 -9.14
CA ILE A 54 -8.74 1.76 -7.79
C ILE A 54 -7.46 0.93 -7.93
N PHE A 55 -6.41 1.34 -7.24
CA PHE A 55 -5.14 0.62 -7.22
C PHE A 55 -5.00 -0.19 -5.93
N PHE A 56 -4.58 -1.44 -6.05
CA PHE A 56 -4.23 -2.28 -4.91
C PHE A 56 -2.72 -2.28 -4.69
N VAL A 57 -2.32 -1.82 -3.51
CA VAL A 57 -0.93 -1.78 -3.05
C VAL A 57 -0.73 -2.96 -2.10
N ASP A 58 -0.08 -4.02 -2.59
CA ASP A 58 0.30 -5.17 -1.77
C ASP A 58 1.70 -4.98 -1.16
N ASN A 59 2.12 -5.94 -0.35
CA ASN A 59 3.49 -6.08 0.09
C ASN A 59 4.47 -6.00 -1.10
N PRO A 60 5.64 -5.34 -0.91
CA PRO A 60 6.64 -5.20 -1.94
C PRO A 60 7.15 -6.55 -2.45
N SER A 61 7.39 -6.61 -3.76
CA SER A 61 8.09 -7.69 -4.43
C SER A 61 9.56 -7.78 -3.97
N PRO A 62 10.27 -8.90 -4.23
CA PRO A 62 11.67 -9.06 -3.83
C PRO A 62 12.57 -7.89 -4.27
N LYS A 63 12.39 -7.37 -5.49
CA LYS A 63 13.14 -6.23 -6.01
C LYS A 63 12.80 -4.93 -5.27
N GLU A 64 11.51 -4.68 -5.04
CA GLU A 64 11.05 -3.50 -4.31
C GLU A 64 11.53 -3.50 -2.86
N ARG A 65 11.61 -4.67 -2.21
CA ARG A 65 12.14 -4.77 -0.83
C ARG A 65 13.57 -4.26 -0.73
N LEU A 66 14.44 -4.68 -1.65
CA LEU A 66 15.83 -4.21 -1.69
C LEU A 66 15.93 -2.72 -2.02
N LEU A 67 15.08 -2.21 -2.92
CA LEU A 67 15.02 -0.78 -3.24
C LEU A 67 14.61 0.05 -2.03
N ILE A 68 13.53 -0.35 -1.34
CA ILE A 68 13.04 0.31 -0.13
C ILE A 68 14.12 0.27 0.96
N LEU A 69 14.78 -0.87 1.15
CA LEU A 69 15.87 -1.01 2.11
C LEU A 69 17.03 -0.08 1.76
N GLY A 70 17.40 0.02 0.48
CA GLY A 70 18.44 0.94 0.02
C GLY A 70 18.13 2.40 0.34
N ILE A 71 16.91 2.85 0.00
CA ILE A 71 16.45 4.23 0.28
C ILE A 71 16.57 4.55 1.77
N TYR A 72 16.07 3.67 2.64
CA TYR A 72 16.11 3.93 4.09
C TYR A 72 17.49 3.73 4.69
N SER A 73 18.29 2.78 4.20
CA SER A 73 19.67 2.61 4.67
C SER A 73 20.49 3.87 4.39
N GLU A 74 20.35 4.46 3.20
CA GLU A 74 20.95 5.75 2.86
C GLU A 74 20.44 6.86 3.79
N ALA A 75 19.13 6.97 3.98
CA ALA A 75 18.52 7.98 4.83
C ALA A 75 18.99 7.93 6.30
N PHE A 76 19.35 6.74 6.80
CA PHE A 76 19.85 6.53 8.16
C PHE A 76 21.38 6.36 8.25
N GLY A 77 22.12 6.60 7.17
CA GLY A 77 23.58 6.54 7.16
C GLY A 77 24.17 5.12 7.27
N VAL A 78 23.38 4.09 6.99
CA VAL A 78 23.80 2.69 6.98
C VAL A 78 24.35 2.34 5.60
N LYS A 79 25.63 1.96 5.54
CA LYS A 79 26.27 1.56 4.27
C LYS A 79 25.71 0.22 3.81
N THR A 80 25.17 0.17 2.60
CA THR A 80 24.76 -1.09 1.96
C THR A 80 25.91 -1.69 1.18
N SER A 81 26.09 -3.00 1.30
CA SER A 81 27.06 -3.78 0.54
C SER A 81 26.50 -5.19 0.30
N PRO A 82 27.01 -5.92 -0.71
CA PRO A 82 26.61 -7.31 -0.93
C PRO A 82 26.86 -8.25 0.26
N LYS A 83 27.66 -7.83 1.25
CA LYS A 83 28.02 -8.64 2.42
C LYS A 83 27.13 -8.40 3.65
N ASN A 84 26.44 -7.26 3.74
CA ASN A 84 25.61 -6.91 4.90
C ASN A 84 24.14 -6.70 4.56
N ILE A 85 23.78 -6.65 3.26
CA ILE A 85 22.38 -6.59 2.85
C ILE A 85 21.72 -7.97 3.03
N PRO A 86 20.54 -8.08 3.68
CA PRO A 86 19.81 -9.33 3.77
C PRO A 86 19.34 -9.80 2.39
N ALA A 87 19.06 -11.10 2.25
CA ALA A 87 18.46 -11.62 1.04
C ALA A 87 17.00 -11.12 0.93
N PRO A 88 16.46 -10.90 -0.28
CA PRO A 88 15.06 -10.51 -0.46
C PRO A 88 14.05 -11.44 0.22
N GLU A 89 14.40 -12.72 0.34
CA GLU A 89 13.63 -13.79 0.97
C GLU A 89 13.56 -13.60 2.50
N ASP A 90 14.62 -13.07 3.12
CA ASP A 90 14.63 -12.76 4.56
C ASP A 90 13.63 -11.66 4.92
N LEU A 91 13.31 -10.80 3.95
CA LEU A 91 12.32 -9.73 4.05
C LEU A 91 10.92 -10.16 3.57
N GLU A 92 10.65 -11.46 3.46
CA GLU A 92 9.34 -11.94 3.07
C GLU A 92 8.23 -11.63 4.08
N GLY A 93 7.19 -10.99 3.54
CA GLY A 93 6.06 -10.48 4.30
C GLY A 93 6.30 -9.09 4.89
N TYR A 94 7.47 -8.49 4.70
CA TYR A 94 7.72 -7.15 5.23
C TYR A 94 6.95 -6.11 4.41
N SER A 95 6.31 -5.18 5.09
CA SER A 95 5.77 -3.94 4.52
C SER A 95 6.89 -2.90 4.39
N GLY A 96 6.65 -1.83 3.62
CA GLY A 96 7.62 -0.74 3.52
C GLY A 96 7.97 -0.10 4.86
N ALA A 97 7.02 -0.07 5.81
CA ALA A 97 7.24 0.45 7.16
C ALA A 97 8.14 -0.47 7.99
N GLU A 98 8.01 -1.78 7.86
CA GLU A 98 8.88 -2.74 8.54
C GLU A 98 10.30 -2.73 7.96
N ILE A 99 10.44 -2.62 6.64
CA ILE A 99 11.76 -2.49 6.00
C ILE A 99 12.45 -1.19 6.45
N ARG A 100 11.69 -0.09 6.59
CA ARG A 100 12.20 1.13 7.20
C ARG A 100 12.70 0.89 8.62
N GLN A 101 11.95 0.14 9.44
CA GLN A 101 12.36 -0.18 10.79
C GLN A 101 13.64 -1.00 10.81
N VAL A 102 13.83 -1.95 9.89
CA VAL A 102 15.09 -2.70 9.76
C VAL A 102 16.28 -1.76 9.55
N ALA A 103 16.14 -0.74 8.69
CA ALA A 103 17.22 0.24 8.48
C ALA A 103 17.52 1.08 9.73
N ILE A 104 16.49 1.41 10.53
CA ILE A 104 16.63 2.11 11.81
C ILE A 104 17.37 1.24 12.83
N GLU A 105 16.94 -0.02 13.01
CA GLU A 105 17.59 -0.97 13.91
C GLU A 105 19.04 -1.23 13.51
N ALA A 106 19.33 -1.27 12.20
CA ALA A 106 20.69 -1.38 11.69
C ALA A 106 21.54 -0.16 12.04
N ALA A 107 20.97 1.06 12.01
CA ALA A 107 21.69 2.25 12.43
C ALA A 107 22.08 2.18 13.93
N TYR A 108 21.24 1.59 14.77
CA TYR A 108 21.54 1.39 16.20
C TYR A 108 22.55 0.28 16.47
N ASN A 109 22.56 -0.79 15.68
CA ASN A 109 23.39 -1.99 15.93
C ASN A 109 24.79 -1.94 15.27
N GLY A 110 25.19 -0.80 14.68
CA GLY A 110 26.49 -0.64 14.01
C GLY A 110 26.49 -0.91 12.51
N GLY A 111 25.32 -0.96 11.87
CA GLY A 111 25.15 -1.05 10.42
C GLY A 111 24.91 -2.47 9.88
N ASP A 112 24.55 -3.42 10.74
CA ASP A 112 24.24 -4.79 10.35
C ASP A 112 22.74 -4.94 10.04
N LEU A 113 22.40 -4.79 8.76
CA LEU A 113 21.03 -4.91 8.25
C LEU A 113 20.50 -6.34 8.37
N ALA A 114 21.35 -7.36 8.23
CA ALA A 114 20.93 -8.76 8.34
C ALA A 114 20.55 -9.10 9.78
N ALA A 115 21.35 -8.67 10.76
CA ALA A 115 21.00 -8.83 12.18
C ALA A 115 19.75 -8.03 12.56
N ALA A 116 19.58 -6.83 12.00
CA ALA A 116 18.44 -5.95 12.26
C ALA A 116 17.08 -6.59 11.90
N THR A 117 17.03 -7.46 10.89
CA THR A 117 15.79 -8.16 10.50
C THR A 117 15.18 -8.98 11.64
N ARG A 118 16.01 -9.50 12.57
CA ARG A 118 15.54 -10.35 13.68
C ARG A 118 14.75 -9.58 14.73
N PHE A 119 14.87 -8.26 14.75
CA PHE A 119 14.19 -7.40 15.72
C PHE A 119 12.86 -6.83 15.19
N VAL A 120 12.49 -7.14 13.94
CA VAL A 120 11.29 -6.63 13.31
C VAL A 120 10.35 -7.79 12.96
N ILE A 121 9.11 -7.74 13.46
CA ILE A 121 8.09 -8.75 13.18
C ILE A 121 7.12 -8.20 12.13
N PRO A 122 6.95 -8.86 10.95
CA PRO A 122 6.07 -8.35 9.92
C PRO A 122 4.59 -8.43 10.27
N ILE A 123 3.84 -7.36 10.00
CA ILE A 123 2.40 -7.29 10.23
C ILE A 123 1.67 -8.33 9.37
N SER A 124 2.15 -8.61 8.16
CA SER A 124 1.56 -9.64 7.29
C SER A 124 1.53 -11.03 7.94
N ARG A 125 2.44 -11.31 8.87
CA ARG A 125 2.45 -12.55 9.66
C ARG A 125 1.45 -12.48 10.82
N SER A 126 1.28 -11.31 11.43
CA SER A 126 0.33 -11.09 12.53
C SER A 126 -1.13 -10.97 12.09
N GLN A 127 -1.40 -10.52 10.86
CA GLN A 127 -2.74 -10.21 10.33
C GLN A 127 -3.01 -10.88 8.97
N LYS A 128 -2.48 -12.10 8.81
CA LYS A 128 -2.56 -12.86 7.56
C LYS A 128 -3.99 -12.99 7.01
N ASP A 129 -4.95 -13.35 7.86
CA ASP A 129 -6.34 -13.57 7.45
C ASP A 129 -7.01 -12.32 6.89
N GLN A 130 -6.70 -11.13 7.43
CA GLN A 130 -7.24 -9.87 6.93
C GLN A 130 -6.62 -9.51 5.57
N MET A 131 -5.32 -9.74 5.43
CA MET A 131 -4.59 -9.52 4.18
C MET A 131 -5.08 -10.43 3.06
N ASP A 132 -5.29 -11.71 3.35
CA ASP A 132 -5.75 -12.67 2.34
C ASP A 132 -7.18 -12.34 1.87
N LYS A 133 -8.07 -11.92 2.78
CA LYS A 133 -9.41 -11.40 2.43
C LYS A 133 -9.35 -10.14 1.57
N LEU A 134 -8.44 -9.21 1.89
CA LEU A 134 -8.27 -7.97 1.13
C LEU A 134 -7.74 -8.26 -0.28
N ARG A 135 -6.75 -9.14 -0.41
CA ARG A 135 -6.19 -9.59 -1.70
C ARG A 135 -7.26 -10.26 -2.56
N GLU A 136 -8.09 -11.10 -1.97
CA GLU A 136 -9.16 -11.77 -2.70
C GLU A 136 -10.21 -10.79 -3.23
N TRP A 137 -10.61 -9.80 -2.42
CA TRP A 137 -11.47 -8.71 -2.88
C TRP A 137 -10.82 -7.89 -4.01
N ALA A 138 -9.51 -7.60 -3.89
CA ALA A 138 -8.78 -6.76 -4.82
C ALA A 138 -8.67 -7.37 -6.23
N LYS A 139 -8.52 -8.70 -6.35
CA LYS A 139 -8.33 -9.41 -7.64
C LYS A 139 -9.37 -9.08 -8.70
N ALA A 140 -10.63 -8.88 -8.30
CA ALA A 140 -11.74 -8.64 -9.23
C ALA A 140 -12.09 -7.16 -9.40
N ARG A 141 -11.48 -6.25 -8.63
CA ARG A 141 -11.99 -4.88 -8.44
C ARG A 141 -10.93 -3.78 -8.54
N THR A 142 -9.66 -4.14 -8.65
CA THR A 142 -8.54 -3.19 -8.57
C THR A 142 -7.46 -3.48 -9.61
N ILE A 143 -6.64 -2.47 -9.88
CA ILE A 143 -5.42 -2.57 -10.69
C ILE A 143 -4.25 -2.78 -9.73
N PRO A 144 -3.41 -3.82 -9.87
CA PRO A 144 -2.23 -3.97 -9.02
C PRO A 144 -1.26 -2.80 -9.25
N ALA A 145 -0.86 -2.12 -8.17
CA ALA A 145 0.09 -1.00 -8.23
C ALA A 145 1.51 -1.49 -8.53
N SER A 146 1.90 -2.58 -7.88
CA SER A 146 3.12 -3.32 -8.13
C SER A 146 2.83 -4.40 -9.16
N ARG A 147 3.20 -4.15 -10.41
CA ARG A 147 3.07 -5.15 -11.47
C ARG A 147 4.15 -6.21 -11.24
N PRO A 148 3.83 -7.49 -10.92
CA PRO A 148 4.83 -8.53 -11.16
C PRO A 148 5.18 -8.43 -12.64
N VAL A 149 6.45 -8.44 -12.99
CA VAL A 149 6.89 -8.40 -14.40
C VAL A 149 6.32 -9.63 -15.12
N LEU A 150 5.09 -9.50 -15.62
CA LEU A 150 4.39 -10.45 -16.46
C LEU A 150 3.85 -9.66 -17.64
N GLN A 151 4.59 -9.85 -18.73
CA GLN A 151 4.39 -9.42 -20.11
C GLN A 151 4.12 -7.93 -20.34
N GLU A 152 5.04 -7.30 -21.08
CA GLU A 152 4.75 -6.15 -21.91
C GLU A 152 3.40 -6.39 -22.59
N VAL A 153 2.42 -5.55 -22.27
CA VAL A 153 1.17 -5.53 -23.04
C VAL A 153 1.54 -4.93 -24.39
N THR A 154 1.93 -5.78 -25.34
CA THR A 154 2.06 -5.48 -26.77
C THR A 154 0.67 -5.32 -27.40
N GLY A 155 -0.18 -4.52 -26.76
CA GLY A 155 -1.49 -4.12 -27.25
C GLY A 155 -1.59 -2.61 -27.21
N LYS A 156 -1.55 -1.96 -28.38
CA LYS A 156 -1.85 -0.53 -28.52
C LYS A 156 -3.18 -0.25 -27.83
N ARG A 157 -3.18 0.58 -26.77
CA ARG A 157 -4.42 1.13 -26.22
C ARG A 157 -5.16 1.87 -27.34
N ARG A 158 -6.36 1.40 -27.69
CA ARG A 158 -7.23 2.01 -28.71
C ARG A 158 -8.06 3.15 -28.12
N VAL A 159 -7.45 4.07 -27.39
CA VAL A 159 -8.07 5.38 -27.12
C VAL A 159 -6.93 6.38 -26.97
N GLN A 160 -6.88 7.33 -27.90
CA GLN A 160 -6.15 8.59 -27.72
C GLN A 160 -7.09 9.52 -26.95
N ILE A 161 -6.63 10.05 -25.82
CA ILE A 161 -7.24 11.22 -25.19
C ILE A 161 -6.78 12.44 -25.99
#